data_AF-A0A8H7CHH7-F1
#
_entry.id   AF-A0A8H7CHH7-F1
#
_cell.length_a   1.000
_cell.length_b   1.000
_cell.length_c   1.000
_cell.angle_alpha   90.00
_cell.angle_beta   90.00
_cell.angle_gamma   90.00
#
_symmetry.space_group_name_H-M   'P 1'
#
loop_
_entity.id
_entity.type
_entity.pdbx_description
1 polymer ?
#
loop_
_entity_poly.entity_id
_entity_poly.type
_entity_poly.pdbx_seq_one_letter_code
_entity_poly.pdbx_strand_id
1 'polypeptide(L)'
;MVVDTSFHLATSAAVSGVAAWTYLHTHPLRGDYAAPFYLAFTTFGIHVAAALGSTLCYRLSPWHSLAQFPGPFLWRISSLQLVHVSFTGKRYLVLDDLHRKYGPFVRIGPSQLSVNLHSASNVIYGASTHMEKGDSYVTPGHLGAVALFFKQKTRAIHLERKRIWSPAFTGPSIANFVPAVERRTQELIHCINRRQSQNKEKLFDLSKVFCHWAYDIMCEMVFGGSNNLELMENGDADGLIHGGKMATIVLDCVGQSPWLMDLAWHLPMGKTMVRLKNVAATMMRNRVKADAETTMRDLTSYLLDGRTSSGDAIPLTDLELEAVVAIQGGSDNTSTTLSLAFYHMLISPYGYYSKLQQELDHAFPQRAGPLDWDILAALPYLNAYHTAELRSMAPIFRKVQLWHLQLTLSKPAPIISIQIRWISGSKDGFQVDSDLDLKLKRPRYIHFPPARMFASRNHSHIKRCGVQLPAWC
;
A
#
# COMPACT_ATOMS: atom_id res chain seq x y z
N MET A 1 22.10 -5.42 10.04
CA MET A 1 21.77 -4.97 11.41
C MET A 1 20.54 -4.08 11.32
N VAL A 2 19.34 -4.69 11.36
CA VAL A 2 18.15 -3.91 11.73
C VAL A 2 18.30 -3.75 13.23
N VAL A 3 18.73 -2.56 13.61
CA VAL A 3 18.91 -2.15 15.01
C VAL A 3 17.51 -2.17 15.60
N ASP A 4 17.17 -3.26 16.29
CA ASP A 4 15.95 -3.35 17.05
C ASP A 4 16.09 -2.37 18.22
N THR A 5 15.52 -1.19 18.05
CA THR A 5 15.60 -0.09 19.03
C THR A 5 15.19 -0.57 20.42
N SER A 6 14.23 -1.51 20.47
CA SER A 6 13.77 -2.22 21.66
C SER A 6 14.89 -2.99 22.35
N PHE A 7 15.73 -3.69 21.59
CA PHE A 7 16.88 -4.41 22.12
C PHE A 7 17.94 -3.45 22.68
N HIS A 8 18.21 -2.33 22.00
CA HIS A 8 19.16 -1.33 22.51
C HIS A 8 18.63 -0.59 23.74
N LEU A 9 17.33 -0.28 23.79
CA LEU A 9 16.69 0.31 24.97
C LEU A 9 16.69 -0.66 26.16
N ALA A 10 16.36 -1.93 25.93
CA ALA A 10 16.37 -2.96 26.96
C ALA A 10 17.78 -3.24 27.49
N THR A 11 18.78 -3.32 26.61
CA THR A 11 20.19 -3.47 27.00
C THR A 11 20.72 -2.23 27.70
N SER A 12 20.36 -1.02 27.25
CA SER A 12 20.71 0.24 27.94
C SER A 12 20.13 0.27 29.35
N ALA A 13 18.85 -0.08 29.51
CA ALA A 13 18.17 -0.13 30.80
C ALA A 13 18.79 -1.20 31.72
N ALA A 14 19.12 -2.38 31.18
CA ALA A 14 19.77 -3.45 31.93
C ALA A 14 21.18 -3.05 32.41
N VAL A 15 22.00 -2.47 31.53
CA VAL A 15 23.35 -2.00 31.88
C VAL A 15 23.29 -0.90 32.96
N SER A 16 22.34 0.03 32.83
CA SER A 16 22.14 1.11 33.81
C SER A 16 21.62 0.58 35.14
N GLY A 17 20.73 -0.42 35.12
CA GLY A 17 20.24 -1.11 36.31
C GLY A 17 21.33 -1.90 37.03
N VAL A 18 22.22 -2.58 36.29
CA VAL A 18 23.39 -3.26 36.85
C VAL A 18 24.38 -2.26 37.46
N ALA A 19 24.63 -1.13 36.80
CA ALA A 19 25.48 -0.06 37.33
C ALA A 19 24.91 0.55 38.63
N ALA A 20 23.59 0.80 38.70
CA ALA A 20 22.93 1.26 39.91
C ALA A 20 22.97 0.21 41.03
N TRP A 21 22.67 -1.05 40.71
CA TRP A 21 22.66 -2.16 41.68
C TRP A 21 24.05 -2.40 42.28
N THR A 22 25.10 -2.41 41.44
CA THR A 22 26.49 -2.57 41.89
C THR A 22 26.95 -1.41 42.77
N TYR A 23 26.55 -0.17 42.46
CA TYR A 23 26.82 0.98 43.31
C TYR A 23 26.15 0.85 44.69
N LEU A 24 24.87 0.46 44.72
CA LEU A 24 24.10 0.26 45.96
C LEU A 24 24.67 -0.87 46.84
N HIS A 25 25.27 -1.91 46.25
CA HIS A 25 25.84 -3.04 46.99
C HIS A 25 27.27 -2.78 47.49
N THR A 26 28.01 -1.88 46.86
CA THR A 26 29.40 -1.58 47.23
C THR A 26 29.53 -0.40 48.20
N HIS A 27 28.50 0.44 48.31
CA HIS A 27 28.52 1.64 49.15
C HIS A 27 27.37 1.60 50.17
N PRO A 28 27.65 1.57 51.49
CA PRO A 28 26.59 1.59 52.50
C PRO A 28 25.82 2.90 52.41
N LEU A 29 24.51 2.79 52.11
CA LEU A 29 23.60 3.91 51.89
C LEU A 29 23.49 4.79 53.14
N ARG A 30 24.23 5.90 53.19
CA ARG A 30 24.05 6.98 54.18
C ARG A 30 22.91 7.94 53.78
N GLY A 31 21.82 7.42 53.23
CA GLY A 31 20.63 8.20 52.86
C GLY A 31 20.72 9.03 51.57
N ASP A 32 21.84 9.00 50.84
CA ASP A 32 21.98 9.72 49.57
C ASP A 32 21.66 8.82 48.36
N TYR A 33 20.43 8.92 47.88
CA TYR A 33 19.97 8.22 46.68
C TYR A 33 20.33 8.97 45.39
N ALA A 34 20.87 10.19 45.44
CA ALA A 34 21.13 10.99 44.23
C ALA A 34 22.28 10.41 43.38
N ALA A 35 23.33 9.91 44.05
CA ALA A 35 24.51 9.34 43.38
C ALA A 35 24.21 8.12 42.48
N PRO A 36 23.45 7.09 42.92
CA PRO A 36 23.10 5.96 42.05
C PRO A 36 22.19 6.38 40.89
N PHE A 37 21.27 7.32 41.09
CA PHE A 37 20.44 7.85 39.99
C PHE A 37 21.29 8.62 38.96
N TYR A 38 22.24 9.42 39.41
CA TYR A 38 23.17 10.14 38.52
C TYR A 38 24.05 9.16 37.72
N LEU A 39 24.59 8.13 38.37
CA LEU A 39 25.38 7.10 37.70
C LEU A 39 24.53 6.31 36.68
N ALA A 40 23.31 5.93 37.04
CA ALA A 40 22.38 5.26 36.14
C ALA A 40 22.03 6.14 34.92
N PHE A 41 21.74 7.42 35.14
CA PHE A 41 21.37 8.33 34.05
C PHE A 41 22.55 8.63 33.11
N THR A 42 23.75 8.82 33.65
CA THR A 42 24.96 9.06 32.86
C THR A 42 25.38 7.83 32.06
N THR A 43 25.35 6.64 32.66
CA THR A 43 25.63 5.37 31.96
C THR A 43 24.59 5.09 30.87
N PHE A 44 23.31 5.33 31.16
CA PHE A 44 22.24 5.26 30.17
C PHE A 44 22.49 6.22 29.00
N GLY A 45 22.78 7.50 29.30
CA GLY A 45 23.05 8.53 28.30
C GLY A 45 24.24 8.19 27.41
N ILE A 46 25.35 7.72 27.99
CA ILE A 46 26.53 7.28 27.24
C ILE A 46 26.20 6.10 26.33
N HIS A 47 25.48 5.09 26.83
CA HIS A 47 25.11 3.93 26.03
C HIS A 47 24.21 4.32 24.84
N VAL A 48 23.19 5.15 25.08
CA VAL A 48 22.31 5.66 24.02
C VAL A 48 23.10 6.48 23.00
N ALA A 49 23.99 7.36 23.45
CA ALA A 49 24.84 8.15 22.55
C ALA A 49 25.77 7.27 21.72
N ALA A 50 26.38 6.24 22.31
CA ALA A 50 27.24 5.29 21.60
C ALA A 50 26.44 4.44 20.59
N ALA A 51 25.23 4.00 20.94
CA ALA A 51 24.35 3.26 20.04
C ALA A 51 23.88 4.11 18.85
N LEU A 52 23.49 5.37 19.09
CA LEU A 52 23.12 6.31 18.04
C LEU A 52 24.31 6.66 17.15
N GLY A 53 25.47 6.95 17.76
CA GLY A 53 26.71 7.26 17.05
C GLY A 53 27.17 6.11 16.15
N SER A 54 27.24 4.89 16.68
CA SER A 54 27.59 3.70 15.89
C SER A 54 26.60 3.44 14.74
N THR A 55 25.30 3.62 14.98
CA THR A 55 24.27 3.49 13.95
C THR A 55 24.42 4.55 12.85
N LEU A 56 24.67 5.81 13.22
CA LEU A 56 24.91 6.92 12.29
C LEU A 56 26.14 6.66 11.44
N CYS A 57 27.26 6.29 12.09
CA CYS A 57 28.50 5.93 11.42
C CYS A 57 28.27 4.79 10.42
N TYR A 58 27.58 3.71 10.82
CA TYR A 58 27.28 2.60 9.92
C TYR A 58 26.40 3.03 8.73
N ARG A 59 25.30 3.77 8.96
CA ARG A 59 24.35 4.16 7.91
C ARG A 59 24.96 5.09 6.85
N LEU A 60 25.93 5.91 7.25
CA LEU A 60 26.68 6.82 6.38
C LEU A 60 27.95 6.21 5.80
N SER A 61 28.46 5.14 6.40
CA SER A 61 29.69 4.48 5.95
C SER A 61 29.56 3.88 4.55
N PRO A 62 30.68 3.77 3.80
CA PRO A 62 30.72 3.03 2.54
C PRO A 62 30.47 1.52 2.71
N TRP A 63 30.54 0.99 3.94
CA TRP A 63 30.21 -0.40 4.24
C TRP A 63 28.72 -0.69 4.30
N HIS A 64 27.88 0.36 4.28
CA HIS A 64 26.46 0.17 4.16
C HIS A 64 26.13 -0.42 2.78
N SER A 65 25.34 -1.49 2.75
CA SER A 65 24.91 -2.15 1.49
C SER A 65 24.35 -1.19 0.43
N LEU A 66 23.60 -0.18 0.87
CA LEU A 66 22.99 0.84 0.02
C LEU A 66 23.86 2.10 -0.14
N ALA A 67 25.14 2.08 0.27
CA ALA A 67 26.03 3.24 0.17
C ALA A 67 26.27 3.67 -1.29
N GLN A 68 26.25 2.72 -2.21
CA GLN A 68 26.42 2.97 -3.65
C GLN A 68 25.26 3.75 -4.28
N PHE A 69 24.08 3.73 -3.66
CA PHE A 69 22.89 4.37 -4.23
C PHE A 69 22.77 5.83 -3.79
N PRO A 70 22.52 6.76 -4.72
CA PRO A 70 22.38 8.18 -4.40
C PRO A 70 21.08 8.44 -3.64
N GLY A 71 21.03 9.55 -2.90
CA GLY A 71 19.85 9.99 -2.17
C GLY A 71 20.17 11.11 -1.19
N PRO A 72 19.16 11.87 -0.71
CA PRO A 72 19.39 12.98 0.21
C PRO A 72 20.03 12.51 1.52
N PHE A 73 20.96 13.31 2.07
CA PHE A 73 21.76 12.93 3.25
C PHE A 73 20.89 12.52 4.45
N LEU A 74 19.86 13.32 4.79
CA LEU A 74 18.98 13.05 5.93
C LEU A 74 18.17 11.74 5.77
N TRP A 75 17.85 11.36 4.53
CA TRP A 75 17.07 10.15 4.24
C TRP A 75 17.92 8.89 4.39
N ARG A 76 19.25 8.99 4.23
CA ARG A 76 20.18 7.89 4.51
C ARG A 76 20.26 7.58 6.01
N ILE A 77 20.06 8.59 6.85
CA ILE A 77 20.17 8.50 8.30
C ILE A 77 18.91 7.92 8.91
N SER A 78 17.72 8.34 8.48
CA SER A 78 16.46 7.94 9.12
C SER A 78 15.29 7.94 8.14
N SER A 79 14.36 7.00 8.34
CA SER A 79 13.08 6.94 7.61
C SER A 79 12.08 8.02 8.04
N LEU A 80 12.39 8.81 9.08
CA LEU A 80 11.51 9.89 9.56
C LEU A 80 11.19 10.94 8.48
N GLN A 81 12.13 11.18 7.57
CA GLN A 81 11.88 12.08 6.44
C GLN A 81 10.80 11.53 5.50
N LEU A 82 10.83 10.21 5.23
CA LEU A 82 9.81 9.56 4.44
C LEU A 82 8.46 9.55 5.17
N VAL A 83 8.45 9.32 6.49
CA VAL A 83 7.25 9.45 7.34
C VAL A 83 6.66 10.86 7.23
N HIS A 84 7.47 11.90 7.43
CA HIS A 84 7.04 13.30 7.33
C HIS A 84 6.45 13.61 5.95
N VAL A 85 7.15 13.23 4.88
CA VAL A 85 6.70 13.45 3.52
C VAL A 85 5.42 12.68 3.20
N SER A 86 5.23 11.47 3.73
CA SER A 86 3.96 10.73 3.65
C SER A 86 2.82 11.49 4.34
N PHE A 87 3.05 12.04 5.53
CA PHE A 87 2.04 12.84 6.25
C PHE A 87 1.61 14.09 5.49
N THR A 88 2.46 14.68 4.65
CA THR A 88 2.07 15.83 3.81
C THR A 88 1.13 15.47 2.66
N GLY A 89 0.92 14.18 2.36
CA GLY A 89 0.19 13.71 1.17
C GLY A 89 0.92 13.94 -0.15
N LYS A 90 2.13 14.53 -0.14
CA LYS A 90 2.91 14.88 -1.33
C LYS A 90 4.06 13.92 -1.62
N ARG A 91 4.07 12.73 -1.00
CA ARG A 91 5.14 11.73 -1.16
C ARG A 91 5.51 11.46 -2.61
N TYR A 92 4.52 11.28 -3.47
CA TYR A 92 4.75 10.97 -4.87
C TYR A 92 5.45 12.09 -5.65
N LEU A 93 5.18 13.36 -5.32
CA LEU A 93 5.84 14.53 -5.92
C LEU A 93 7.29 14.59 -5.48
N VAL A 94 7.53 14.42 -4.18
CA VAL A 94 8.90 14.42 -3.64
C VAL A 94 9.71 13.28 -4.23
N LEU A 95 9.15 12.07 -4.31
CA LEU A 95 9.84 10.93 -4.94
C LEU A 95 10.08 11.14 -6.44
N ASP A 96 9.15 11.77 -7.16
CA ASP A 96 9.34 12.16 -8.56
C ASP A 96 10.54 13.09 -8.73
N ASP A 97 10.61 14.16 -7.93
CA ASP A 97 11.70 15.12 -7.96
C ASP A 97 13.05 14.48 -7.57
N LEU A 98 13.03 13.57 -6.60
CA LEU A 98 14.22 12.80 -6.24
C LEU A 98 14.70 11.90 -7.39
N HIS A 99 13.78 11.22 -8.08
CA HIS A 99 14.14 10.40 -9.24
C HIS A 99 14.60 11.23 -10.43
N ARG A 100 14.04 12.43 -10.65
CA ARG A 100 14.56 13.40 -11.65
C ARG A 100 15.99 13.83 -11.32
N LYS A 101 16.31 14.01 -10.03
CA LYS A 101 17.61 14.51 -9.57
C LYS A 101 18.69 13.43 -9.50
N TYR A 102 18.36 12.25 -8.98
CA TYR A 102 19.33 11.19 -8.65
C TYR A 102 19.26 9.99 -9.60
N GLY A 103 18.27 9.94 -10.48
CA GLY A 103 18.11 8.88 -11.48
C GLY A 103 17.19 7.73 -11.04
N PRO A 104 17.30 6.56 -11.70
CA PRO A 104 16.34 5.47 -11.54
C PRO A 104 16.38 4.76 -10.18
N PHE A 105 17.49 4.82 -9.45
CA PHE A 105 17.64 4.21 -8.13
C PHE A 105 17.93 5.29 -7.08
N VAL A 106 17.08 5.42 -6.07
CA VAL A 106 17.21 6.46 -5.04
C VAL A 106 17.05 5.85 -3.66
N ARG A 107 18.04 6.05 -2.79
CA ARG A 107 17.96 5.69 -1.38
C ARG A 107 17.03 6.65 -0.64
N ILE A 108 15.91 6.14 -0.15
CA ILE A 108 14.84 6.90 0.51
C ILE A 108 14.68 6.56 2.00
N GLY A 109 15.60 5.78 2.53
CA GLY A 109 15.66 5.42 3.94
C GLY A 109 16.99 4.75 4.26
N PRO A 110 17.26 4.43 5.53
CA PRO A 110 18.43 3.65 5.92
C PRO A 110 18.52 2.35 5.15
N SER A 111 17.40 1.63 5.03
CA SER A 111 17.29 0.32 4.38
C SER A 111 16.17 0.32 3.32
N GLN A 112 15.94 1.45 2.65
CA GLN A 112 14.85 1.60 1.67
C GLN A 112 15.36 2.21 0.38
N LEU A 113 15.00 1.61 -0.75
CA LEU A 113 15.42 1.98 -2.09
C LEU A 113 14.20 2.19 -2.97
N SER A 114 14.05 3.37 -3.52
CA SER A 114 13.06 3.66 -4.55
C SER A 114 13.65 3.35 -5.92
N VAL A 115 12.89 2.68 -6.78
CA VAL A 115 13.27 2.22 -8.11
C VAL A 115 12.24 2.72 -9.13
N ASN A 116 12.69 3.46 -10.12
CA ASN A 116 11.85 3.99 -11.19
C ASN A 116 12.31 3.42 -12.54
N LEU A 117 12.06 2.12 -12.75
CA LEU A 117 12.39 1.39 -13.98
C LEU A 117 11.27 0.42 -14.34
N HIS A 118 10.90 0.37 -15.62
CA HIS A 118 9.89 -0.56 -16.11
C HIS A 118 10.34 -2.02 -15.97
N SER A 119 11.59 -2.33 -16.36
CA SER A 119 12.15 -3.69 -16.25
C SER A 119 12.19 -4.23 -14.82
N ALA A 120 12.16 -3.36 -13.81
CA ALA A 120 12.16 -3.77 -12.41
C ALA A 120 10.83 -4.43 -11.99
N SER A 121 9.71 -4.17 -12.68
CA SER A 121 8.41 -4.75 -12.30
C SER A 121 8.43 -6.27 -12.37
N ASN A 122 9.01 -6.85 -13.42
CA ASN A 122 9.08 -8.30 -13.59
C ASN A 122 10.07 -8.94 -12.62
N VAL A 123 11.15 -8.22 -12.27
CA VAL A 123 12.11 -8.68 -11.26
C VAL A 123 11.52 -8.64 -9.86
N ILE A 124 10.60 -7.73 -9.58
CA ILE A 124 10.11 -7.50 -8.22
C ILE A 124 8.79 -8.23 -7.95
N TYR A 125 7.89 -8.21 -8.92
CA TYR A 125 6.57 -8.87 -8.83
C TYR A 125 6.51 -10.21 -9.57
N GLY A 126 7.59 -10.61 -10.24
CA GLY A 126 7.66 -11.89 -10.93
C GLY A 126 7.50 -13.08 -9.99
N ALA A 127 6.82 -14.12 -10.46
CA ALA A 127 6.59 -15.33 -9.66
C ALA A 127 7.88 -16.04 -9.22
N SER A 128 8.97 -15.84 -9.97
CA SER A 128 10.28 -16.49 -9.79
C SER A 128 11.22 -15.79 -8.81
N THR A 129 11.01 -14.51 -8.50
CA THR A 129 11.99 -13.69 -7.77
C THR A 129 11.76 -13.61 -6.26
N HIS A 130 10.68 -14.23 -5.77
CA HIS A 130 10.46 -14.54 -4.36
C HIS A 130 10.65 -13.37 -3.37
N MET A 131 10.29 -12.15 -3.77
CA MET A 131 10.29 -11.00 -2.85
C MET A 131 9.04 -11.04 -1.95
N GLU A 132 9.25 -10.84 -0.64
CA GLU A 132 8.17 -10.80 0.34
C GLU A 132 7.74 -9.37 0.62
N LYS A 133 6.49 -9.18 1.05
CA LYS A 133 5.99 -7.88 1.53
C LYS A 133 6.91 -7.34 2.64
N GLY A 134 7.09 -6.02 2.64
CA GLY A 134 7.90 -5.28 3.57
C GLY A 134 7.25 -5.18 4.94
N ASP A 135 8.02 -4.74 5.92
CA ASP A 135 7.58 -4.72 7.32
C ASP A 135 6.43 -3.72 7.56
N SER A 136 6.20 -2.78 6.64
CA SER A 136 5.02 -1.91 6.65
C SER A 136 3.69 -2.66 6.50
N TYR A 137 3.72 -3.92 6.08
CA TYR A 137 2.54 -4.79 5.93
C TYR A 137 2.36 -5.76 7.09
N VAL A 138 3.16 -5.71 8.15
CA VAL A 138 2.95 -6.56 9.33
C VAL A 138 1.63 -6.20 10.00
N THR A 139 0.89 -7.21 10.44
CA THR A 139 -0.41 -7.04 11.12
C THR A 139 -0.27 -6.09 12.32
N PRO A 140 -1.19 -5.11 12.49
CA PRO A 140 -1.17 -4.20 13.63
C PRO A 140 -1.08 -4.92 14.98
N GLY A 141 -0.21 -4.43 15.87
CA GLY A 141 -0.03 -4.96 17.23
C GLY A 141 0.61 -6.34 17.30
N HIS A 142 1.27 -6.82 16.23
CA HIS A 142 1.88 -8.17 16.17
C HIS A 142 0.91 -9.30 16.52
N LEU A 143 -0.38 -9.08 16.25
CA LEU A 143 -1.40 -10.10 16.43
C LEU A 143 -1.00 -11.33 15.61
N GLY A 144 -1.08 -12.51 16.23
CA GLY A 144 -0.83 -13.78 15.56
C GLY A 144 -1.88 -14.16 14.50
N ALA A 145 -2.84 -13.27 14.25
CA ALA A 145 -3.92 -13.46 13.30
C ALA A 145 -3.43 -13.36 11.85
N VAL A 146 -3.95 -14.24 11.01
CA VAL A 146 -3.61 -14.35 9.59
C VAL A 146 -4.71 -13.73 8.74
N ALA A 147 -4.32 -12.85 7.81
CA ALA A 147 -5.21 -12.34 6.76
C ALA A 147 -4.44 -12.15 5.45
N LEU A 148 -5.13 -12.26 4.31
CA LEU A 148 -4.52 -12.35 2.99
C LEU A 148 -3.60 -11.15 2.67
N PHE A 149 -4.00 -9.94 3.05
CA PHE A 149 -3.31 -8.72 2.59
C PHE A 149 -2.11 -8.33 3.46
N PHE A 150 -2.00 -8.81 4.70
CA PHE A 150 -0.84 -8.55 5.54
C PHE A 150 0.35 -9.46 5.21
N LYS A 151 1.54 -9.02 5.63
CA LYS A 151 2.77 -9.81 5.60
C LYS A 151 2.64 -10.95 6.60
N GLN A 152 2.90 -12.16 6.13
CA GLN A 152 2.86 -13.37 6.95
C GLN A 152 4.27 -13.81 7.35
N LYS A 153 4.37 -14.59 8.43
CA LYS A 153 5.65 -15.14 8.92
C LYS A 153 6.36 -15.99 7.86
N THR A 154 5.57 -16.69 7.05
CA THR A 154 6.07 -17.52 5.95
C THR A 154 5.21 -17.33 4.71
N ARG A 155 5.82 -17.50 3.54
CA ARG A 155 5.12 -17.52 2.25
C ARG A 155 4.02 -18.59 2.19
N ALA A 156 4.23 -19.74 2.83
CA ALA A 156 3.28 -20.86 2.82
C ALA A 156 1.92 -20.45 3.39
N ILE A 157 1.90 -19.70 4.50
CA ILE A 157 0.67 -19.20 5.14
C ILE A 157 -0.10 -18.28 4.19
N HIS A 158 0.61 -17.37 3.51
CA HIS A 158 -0.02 -16.47 2.53
C HIS A 158 -0.57 -17.25 1.33
N LEU A 159 0.16 -18.24 0.81
CA LEU A 159 -0.29 -19.07 -0.31
C LEU A 159 -1.52 -19.90 0.05
N GLU A 160 -1.56 -20.48 1.25
CA GLU A 160 -2.72 -21.18 1.78
C GLU A 160 -3.94 -20.26 1.82
N ARG A 161 -3.80 -19.07 2.43
CA ARG A 161 -4.91 -18.13 2.53
C ARG A 161 -5.36 -17.65 1.16
N LYS A 162 -4.43 -17.40 0.23
CA LYS A 162 -4.74 -17.06 -1.17
C LYS A 162 -5.52 -18.17 -1.87
N ARG A 163 -5.17 -19.45 -1.66
CA ARG A 163 -5.87 -20.59 -2.24
C ARG A 163 -7.34 -20.63 -1.80
N ILE A 164 -7.64 -20.24 -0.57
CA ILE A 164 -9.00 -20.21 -0.02
C ILE A 164 -9.81 -19.02 -0.59
N TRP A 165 -9.17 -17.86 -0.75
CA TRP A 165 -9.81 -16.67 -1.33
C TRP A 165 -10.09 -16.81 -2.84
N SER A 166 -9.16 -17.41 -3.59
CA SER A 166 -9.16 -17.36 -5.06
C SER A 166 -10.47 -17.84 -5.72
N PRO A 167 -11.14 -18.91 -5.24
CA PRO A 167 -12.41 -19.36 -5.82
C PRO A 167 -13.52 -18.29 -5.81
N ALA A 168 -13.56 -17.41 -4.80
CA ALA A 168 -14.56 -16.34 -4.70
C ALA A 168 -14.47 -15.31 -5.85
N PHE A 169 -13.32 -15.23 -6.53
CA PHE A 169 -13.04 -14.28 -7.61
C PHE A 169 -12.94 -14.96 -8.98
N THR A 170 -13.52 -16.15 -9.12
CA THR A 170 -13.67 -16.83 -10.42
C THR A 170 -14.87 -16.25 -11.19
N GLY A 171 -14.85 -16.30 -12.53
CA GLY A 171 -15.96 -15.79 -13.36
C GLY A 171 -17.35 -16.26 -12.91
N PRO A 172 -17.58 -17.57 -12.68
CA PRO A 172 -18.87 -18.06 -12.18
C PRO A 172 -19.25 -17.53 -10.79
N SER A 173 -18.26 -17.36 -9.90
CA SER A 173 -18.53 -16.82 -8.56
C SER A 173 -18.84 -15.33 -8.62
N ILE A 174 -18.18 -14.58 -9.50
CA ILE A 174 -18.45 -13.17 -9.76
C ILE A 174 -19.88 -12.96 -10.27
N ALA A 175 -20.36 -13.85 -11.16
CA ALA A 175 -21.73 -13.81 -11.66
C ALA A 175 -22.78 -13.89 -10.54
N ASN A 176 -22.48 -14.55 -9.42
CA ASN A 176 -23.39 -14.58 -8.27
C ASN A 176 -23.56 -13.21 -7.58
N PHE A 177 -22.61 -12.28 -7.77
CA PHE A 177 -22.69 -10.93 -7.20
C PHE A 177 -23.43 -9.93 -8.09
N VAL A 178 -23.69 -10.28 -9.34
CA VAL A 178 -24.36 -9.39 -10.30
C VAL A 178 -25.69 -8.83 -9.78
N PRO A 179 -26.64 -9.64 -9.27
CA PRO A 179 -27.92 -9.12 -8.79
C PRO A 179 -27.77 -8.12 -7.64
N ALA A 180 -26.83 -8.37 -6.73
CA ALA A 180 -26.50 -7.46 -5.64
C ALA A 180 -25.94 -6.13 -6.16
N VAL A 181 -25.01 -6.19 -7.12
CA VAL A 181 -24.42 -5.00 -7.76
C VAL A 181 -25.49 -4.17 -8.48
N GLU A 182 -26.40 -4.80 -9.23
CA GLU A 182 -27.49 -4.11 -9.92
C GLU A 182 -28.40 -3.39 -8.92
N ARG A 183 -28.86 -4.09 -7.89
CA ARG A 183 -29.73 -3.52 -6.86
C ARG A 183 -29.07 -2.33 -6.17
N ARG A 184 -27.82 -2.47 -5.72
CA ARG A 184 -27.06 -1.37 -5.10
C ARG A 184 -26.79 -0.22 -6.09
N THR A 185 -26.66 -0.50 -7.38
CA THR A 185 -26.53 0.53 -8.41
C THR A 185 -27.84 1.31 -8.62
N GLN A 186 -29.00 0.66 -8.52
CA GLN A 186 -30.28 1.38 -8.51
C GLN A 186 -30.42 2.26 -7.26
N GLU A 187 -30.06 1.75 -6.09
CA GLU A 187 -30.01 2.52 -4.84
C GLU A 187 -29.07 3.72 -4.92
N LEU A 188 -27.94 3.59 -5.63
CA LEU A 188 -27.03 4.68 -5.93
C LEU A 188 -27.73 5.80 -6.71
N ILE A 189 -28.49 5.45 -7.75
CA ILE A 189 -29.25 6.43 -8.55
C ILE A 189 -30.29 7.14 -7.68
N HIS A 190 -31.02 6.40 -6.84
CA HIS A 190 -31.97 6.97 -5.88
C HIS A 190 -31.27 7.89 -4.85
N CYS A 191 -30.10 7.48 -4.36
CA CYS A 191 -29.28 8.27 -3.44
C CYS A 191 -28.84 9.59 -4.07
N ILE A 192 -28.42 9.58 -5.34
CA ILE A 192 -28.09 10.78 -6.12
C ILE A 192 -29.31 11.71 -6.21
N ASN A 193 -30.45 11.19 -6.67
CA ASN A 193 -31.68 11.98 -6.83
C ASN A 193 -32.13 12.61 -5.50
N ARG A 194 -32.05 11.85 -4.40
CA ARG A 194 -32.39 12.31 -3.06
C ARG A 194 -31.44 13.40 -2.55
N ARG A 195 -30.13 13.23 -2.71
CA ARG A 195 -29.15 14.26 -2.26
C ARG A 195 -29.23 15.52 -3.11
N GLN A 196 -29.51 15.37 -4.41
CA GLN A 196 -29.73 16.50 -5.30
C GLN A 196 -30.98 17.30 -4.89
N SER A 197 -32.08 16.65 -4.52
CA SER A 197 -33.31 17.34 -4.13
C SER A 197 -33.24 18.01 -2.75
N GLN A 198 -32.40 17.50 -1.85
CA GLN A 198 -32.18 18.09 -0.52
C GLN A 198 -31.36 19.38 -0.56
N ASN A 199 -30.54 19.59 -1.59
CA ASN A 199 -29.76 20.81 -1.74
C ASN A 199 -30.50 21.84 -2.59
N LYS A 200 -30.68 23.06 -2.07
CA LYS A 200 -31.27 24.19 -2.80
C LYS A 200 -30.55 24.50 -4.11
N GLU A 201 -29.23 24.33 -4.13
CA GLU A 201 -28.38 24.56 -5.32
C GLU A 201 -28.32 23.33 -6.24
N LYS A 202 -28.96 22.21 -5.85
CA LYS A 202 -28.90 20.92 -6.55
C LYS A 202 -27.48 20.37 -6.74
N LEU A 203 -26.52 20.84 -5.95
CA LEU A 203 -25.15 20.37 -5.92
C LEU A 203 -24.98 19.24 -4.90
N PHE A 204 -24.16 18.25 -5.22
CA PHE A 204 -23.82 17.17 -4.28
C PHE A 204 -22.42 16.65 -4.55
N ASP A 205 -21.81 16.07 -3.51
CA ASP A 205 -20.48 15.44 -3.62
C ASP A 205 -20.61 14.01 -4.16
N LEU A 206 -20.26 13.84 -5.42
CA LEU A 206 -20.29 12.55 -6.12
C LEU A 206 -19.28 11.55 -5.52
N SER A 207 -18.13 12.00 -5.03
CA SER A 207 -17.11 11.13 -4.43
C SER A 207 -17.61 10.49 -3.13
N LYS A 208 -18.35 11.25 -2.32
CA LYS A 208 -19.00 10.74 -1.11
C LYS A 208 -20.08 9.71 -1.44
N VAL A 209 -20.83 9.93 -2.51
CA VAL A 209 -21.86 8.99 -2.96
C VAL A 209 -21.21 7.66 -3.42
N PHE A 210 -20.17 7.71 -4.25
CA PHE A 210 -19.44 6.51 -4.66
C PHE A 210 -18.77 5.80 -3.49
N CYS A 211 -18.29 6.54 -2.49
CA CYS A 211 -17.74 5.97 -1.27
C CYS A 211 -18.79 5.16 -0.52
N HIS A 212 -20.00 5.68 -0.35
CA HIS A 212 -21.06 4.96 0.37
C HIS A 212 -21.50 3.71 -0.39
N TRP A 213 -21.71 3.83 -1.71
CA TRP A 213 -22.06 2.70 -2.57
C TRP A 213 -21.02 1.58 -2.54
N ALA A 214 -19.72 1.93 -2.61
CA ALA A 214 -18.65 0.94 -2.60
C ALA A 214 -18.59 0.15 -1.29
N TYR A 215 -18.80 0.82 -0.15
CA TYR A 215 -18.84 0.16 1.16
C TYR A 215 -20.08 -0.73 1.31
N ASP A 216 -21.25 -0.28 0.87
CA ASP A 216 -22.48 -1.07 0.96
C ASP A 216 -22.39 -2.35 0.10
N ILE A 217 -21.90 -2.23 -1.15
CA ILE A 217 -21.64 -3.39 -2.01
C ILE A 217 -20.62 -4.34 -1.38
N MET A 218 -19.49 -3.83 -0.91
CA MET A 218 -18.45 -4.70 -0.36
C MET A 218 -18.93 -5.43 0.89
N CYS A 219 -19.69 -4.78 1.77
CA CYS A 219 -20.30 -5.45 2.91
C CYS A 219 -21.27 -6.55 2.46
N GLU A 220 -22.06 -6.32 1.42
CA GLU A 220 -22.92 -7.34 0.87
C GLU A 220 -22.15 -8.51 0.24
N MET A 221 -21.09 -8.23 -0.53
CA MET A 221 -20.22 -9.26 -1.11
C MET A 221 -19.49 -10.09 -0.03
N VAL A 222 -19.17 -9.49 1.12
CA VAL A 222 -18.45 -10.16 2.21
C VAL A 222 -19.40 -11.00 3.06
N PHE A 223 -20.60 -10.50 3.37
CA PHE A 223 -21.49 -11.08 4.37
C PHE A 223 -22.83 -11.61 3.82
N GLY A 224 -23.06 -11.56 2.51
CA GLY A 224 -24.21 -12.21 1.86
C GLY A 224 -25.58 -11.72 2.35
N GLY A 225 -25.65 -10.45 2.78
CA GLY A 225 -26.85 -9.84 3.35
C GLY A 225 -26.98 -9.94 4.87
N SER A 226 -26.09 -10.63 5.59
CA SER A 226 -26.05 -10.66 7.06
C SER A 226 -25.42 -9.39 7.68
N ASN A 227 -25.66 -8.25 7.06
CA ASN A 227 -24.93 -7.01 7.26
C ASN A 227 -25.96 -5.88 7.43
N ASN A 228 -25.74 -4.99 8.41
CA ASN A 228 -26.68 -3.91 8.72
C ASN A 228 -26.11 -2.53 8.33
N LEU A 229 -25.18 -2.49 7.36
CA LEU A 229 -24.53 -1.26 6.95
C LEU A 229 -25.22 -0.71 5.70
N GLU A 230 -25.84 0.47 5.86
CA GLU A 230 -26.61 1.14 4.80
C GLU A 230 -26.16 2.61 4.71
N LEU A 231 -24.95 2.83 4.19
CA LEU A 231 -24.32 4.16 4.10
C LEU A 231 -24.97 5.02 3.01
N MET A 232 -25.47 4.44 1.92
CA MET A 232 -26.20 5.18 0.90
C MET A 232 -27.45 5.83 1.49
N GLU A 233 -28.19 5.08 2.33
CA GLU A 233 -29.39 5.55 3.01
C GLU A 233 -29.06 6.53 4.15
N ASN A 234 -28.23 6.12 5.11
CA ASN A 234 -28.04 6.79 6.40
C ASN A 234 -26.84 7.75 6.43
N GLY A 235 -25.94 7.64 5.46
CA GLY A 235 -24.67 8.33 5.47
C GLY A 235 -23.67 7.77 6.50
N ASP A 236 -22.50 8.40 6.59
CA ASP A 236 -21.46 8.03 7.57
C ASP A 236 -21.61 8.82 8.89
N ALA A 237 -22.79 8.79 9.49
CA ALA A 237 -23.06 9.54 10.75
C ALA A 237 -22.12 9.12 11.89
N ASP A 238 -21.70 7.86 11.85
CA ASP A 238 -20.86 7.23 12.85
C ASP A 238 -19.36 7.40 12.64
N GLY A 239 -18.95 8.05 11.54
CA GLY A 239 -17.54 8.25 11.19
C GLY A 239 -16.77 6.95 10.96
N LEU A 240 -17.44 5.90 10.47
CA LEU A 240 -16.88 4.58 10.19
C LEU A 240 -15.90 4.65 9.01
N ILE A 241 -16.29 5.30 7.91
CA ILE A 241 -15.42 5.47 6.74
C ILE A 241 -14.27 6.41 7.10
N HIS A 242 -14.60 7.56 7.70
CA HIS A 242 -13.58 8.53 8.11
C HIS A 242 -12.55 7.91 9.07
N GLY A 243 -13.00 7.16 10.07
CA GLY A 243 -12.14 6.45 11.01
C GLY A 243 -11.24 5.41 10.35
N GLY A 244 -11.80 4.60 9.43
CA GLY A 244 -11.03 3.64 8.64
C GLY A 244 -9.94 4.29 7.80
N LYS A 245 -10.25 5.39 7.12
CA LYS A 245 -9.26 6.17 6.34
C LYS A 245 -8.15 6.74 7.21
N MET A 246 -8.49 7.27 8.40
CA MET A 246 -7.50 7.74 9.37
C MET A 246 -6.58 6.61 9.86
N ALA A 247 -7.14 5.43 10.13
CA ALA A 247 -6.35 4.25 10.49
C ALA A 247 -5.31 3.90 9.42
N THR A 248 -5.73 3.96 8.15
CA THR A 248 -4.83 3.63 7.04
C THR A 248 -3.80 4.71 6.75
N ILE A 249 -4.13 5.99 6.94
CA ILE A 249 -3.14 7.08 6.88
C ILE A 249 -2.04 6.87 7.92
N VAL A 250 -2.41 6.52 9.16
CA VAL A 250 -1.44 6.23 10.21
C VAL A 250 -0.60 5.00 9.85
N LEU A 251 -1.23 3.92 9.37
CA LEU A 251 -0.54 2.71 8.92
C LEU A 251 0.46 3.01 7.79
N ASP A 252 0.07 3.75 6.75
CA ASP A 252 0.96 4.11 5.63
C ASP A 252 2.07 5.06 6.05
N CYS A 253 1.77 6.11 6.84
CA CYS A 253 2.76 7.13 7.20
C CYS A 253 3.76 6.59 8.21
N VAL A 254 3.27 6.08 9.34
CA VAL A 254 4.13 5.57 10.43
C VAL A 254 4.79 4.25 10.02
N GLY A 255 4.11 3.45 9.19
CA GLY A 255 4.60 2.12 8.75
C GLY A 255 5.83 2.20 7.85
N GLN A 256 6.18 3.39 7.35
CA GLN A 256 7.48 3.61 6.69
C GLN A 256 8.66 3.43 7.65
N SER A 257 8.41 3.43 8.96
CA SER A 257 9.39 3.29 10.01
C SER A 257 8.94 2.22 11.02
N PRO A 258 9.34 0.95 10.86
CA PRO A 258 8.85 -0.16 11.69
C PRO A 258 8.93 0.11 13.20
N TRP A 259 10.06 0.63 13.70
CA TRP A 259 10.22 0.94 15.13
C TRP A 259 9.25 2.02 15.64
N LEU A 260 8.86 2.97 14.78
CA LEU A 260 7.90 4.00 15.14
C LEU A 260 6.49 3.41 15.17
N MET A 261 6.22 2.45 14.29
CA MET A 261 4.97 1.71 14.29
C MET A 261 4.82 0.81 15.52
N ASP A 262 5.90 0.13 15.93
CA ASP A 262 5.91 -0.66 17.16
C ASP A 262 5.58 0.19 18.39
N LEU A 263 6.15 1.40 18.46
CA LEU A 263 5.80 2.37 19.50
C LEU A 263 4.34 2.82 19.40
N ALA A 264 3.87 3.11 18.18
CA ALA A 264 2.49 3.55 17.95
C ALA A 264 1.45 2.51 18.38
N TRP A 265 1.76 1.21 18.29
CA TRP A 265 0.89 0.14 18.77
C TRP A 265 0.75 0.06 20.28
N HIS A 266 1.68 0.63 21.04
CA HIS A 266 1.56 0.75 22.49
C HIS A 266 0.77 1.99 22.94
N LEU A 267 0.46 2.91 22.02
CA LEU A 267 -0.36 4.07 22.30
C LEU A 267 -1.85 3.74 22.07
N PRO A 268 -2.77 4.28 22.89
CA PRO A 268 -4.19 4.07 22.68
C PRO A 268 -4.63 4.69 21.35
N MET A 269 -5.13 3.85 20.44
CA MET A 269 -5.76 4.34 19.21
C MET A 269 -7.09 5.04 19.53
N GLY A 270 -7.40 6.11 18.81
CA GLY A 270 -8.68 6.80 18.95
C GLY A 270 -9.87 5.90 18.63
N LYS A 271 -10.97 6.03 19.38
CA LYS A 271 -12.19 5.22 19.22
C LYS A 271 -12.71 5.21 17.78
N THR A 272 -12.62 6.34 17.08
CA THR A 272 -13.03 6.48 15.68
C THR A 272 -12.21 5.58 14.74
N MET A 273 -10.89 5.47 14.94
CA MET A 273 -10.01 4.69 14.07
C MET A 273 -10.25 3.18 14.16
N VAL A 274 -10.71 2.70 15.32
CA VAL A 274 -10.99 1.26 15.54
C VAL A 274 -12.45 0.89 15.26
N ARG A 275 -13.32 1.88 14.99
CA ARG A 275 -14.76 1.65 14.85
C ARG A 275 -15.09 0.72 13.68
N LEU A 276 -14.50 0.97 12.51
CA LEU A 276 -14.68 0.11 11.34
C LEU A 276 -14.27 -1.33 11.63
N LYS A 277 -13.12 -1.54 12.29
CA LYS A 277 -12.66 -2.88 12.71
C LYS A 277 -13.67 -3.57 13.62
N ASN A 278 -14.20 -2.86 14.62
CA ASN A 278 -15.15 -3.45 15.57
C ASN A 278 -16.50 -3.79 14.91
N VAL A 279 -16.98 -2.93 14.01
CA VAL A 279 -18.22 -3.16 13.25
C VAL A 279 -18.03 -4.35 12.30
N ALA A 280 -16.93 -4.39 11.55
CA ALA A 280 -16.61 -5.52 10.66
C ALA A 280 -16.49 -6.85 11.42
N ALA A 281 -15.84 -6.85 12.60
CA ALA A 281 -15.76 -8.04 13.45
C ALA A 281 -17.15 -8.49 13.94
N THR A 282 -18.03 -7.54 14.28
CA THR A 282 -19.40 -7.85 14.69
C THR A 282 -20.21 -8.45 13.54
N MET A 283 -20.11 -7.87 12.34
CA MET A 283 -20.76 -8.39 11.12
C MET A 283 -20.25 -9.80 10.80
N MET A 284 -18.93 -10.04 10.93
CA MET A 284 -18.36 -11.38 10.76
C MET A 284 -18.92 -12.37 11.79
N ARG A 285 -18.95 -12.02 13.09
CA ARG A 285 -19.53 -12.89 14.13
C ARG A 285 -21.00 -13.22 13.86
N ASN A 286 -21.79 -12.25 13.40
CA ASN A 286 -23.18 -12.46 13.05
C ASN A 286 -23.29 -13.42 11.86
N ARG A 287 -22.46 -13.23 10.83
CA ARG A 287 -22.41 -14.08 9.64
C ARG A 287 -21.98 -15.51 9.95
N VAL A 288 -21.04 -15.73 10.87
CA VAL A 288 -20.64 -17.08 11.31
C VAL A 288 -21.76 -17.80 12.05
N LYS A 289 -22.61 -17.07 12.79
CA LYS A 289 -23.76 -17.65 13.52
C LYS A 289 -24.98 -17.90 12.64
N ALA A 290 -25.06 -17.28 11.46
CA ALA A 290 -26.16 -17.47 10.54
C ALA A 290 -26.04 -18.86 9.88
N ASP A 291 -26.94 -19.78 10.24
CA ASP A 291 -26.87 -21.24 9.97
C ASP A 291 -27.41 -21.66 8.58
N ALA A 292 -27.19 -20.83 7.53
CA ALA A 292 -27.87 -20.84 6.21
C ALA A 292 -29.31 -20.26 6.28
N GLU A 293 -29.75 -19.30 5.47
CA GLU A 293 -29.54 -19.04 4.05
C GLU A 293 -28.97 -17.63 3.83
N THR A 294 -27.78 -17.50 3.23
CA THR A 294 -27.39 -16.23 2.65
C THR A 294 -28.06 -16.08 1.30
N THR A 295 -28.42 -14.84 0.96
CA THR A 295 -29.02 -14.50 -0.35
C THR A 295 -28.11 -14.88 -1.52
N MET A 296 -26.81 -15.04 -1.25
CA MET A 296 -25.77 -15.36 -2.22
C MET A 296 -24.59 -16.09 -1.56
N ARG A 297 -23.78 -16.78 -2.36
CA ARG A 297 -22.50 -17.35 -1.92
C ARG A 297 -21.45 -16.25 -1.80
N ASP A 298 -21.37 -15.64 -0.62
CA ASP A 298 -20.48 -14.54 -0.29
C ASP A 298 -19.02 -14.98 -0.04
N LEU A 299 -18.11 -14.01 0.13
CA LEU A 299 -16.70 -14.27 0.44
C LEU A 299 -16.53 -15.08 1.73
N THR A 300 -17.34 -14.80 2.76
CA THR A 300 -17.26 -15.51 4.05
C THR A 300 -17.57 -17.00 3.91
N SER A 301 -18.44 -17.38 2.96
CA SER A 301 -18.77 -18.78 2.66
C SER A 301 -17.51 -19.55 2.24
N TYR A 302 -16.67 -18.96 1.39
CA TYR A 302 -15.39 -19.58 0.99
C TYR A 302 -14.39 -19.66 2.14
N LEU A 303 -14.39 -18.67 3.05
CA LEU A 303 -13.54 -18.69 4.24
C LEU A 303 -14.00 -19.76 5.25
N LEU A 304 -15.30 -19.92 5.45
CA LEU A 304 -15.89 -20.93 6.33
C LEU A 304 -15.71 -22.35 5.79
N ASP A 305 -15.78 -22.53 4.47
CA ASP A 305 -15.50 -23.82 3.81
C ASP A 305 -14.00 -24.12 3.76
N GLY A 306 -13.17 -23.07 3.76
CA GLY A 306 -11.73 -23.14 3.74
C GLY A 306 -11.16 -23.88 4.95
N ARG A 307 -10.11 -24.68 4.71
CA ARG A 307 -9.32 -25.34 5.75
C ARG A 307 -7.86 -24.95 5.65
N THR A 308 -7.22 -24.80 6.82
CA THR A 308 -5.77 -24.60 6.93
C THR A 308 -5.02 -25.84 6.46
N SER A 309 -3.70 -25.74 6.32
CA SER A 309 -2.83 -26.87 5.92
C SER A 309 -2.88 -28.02 6.93
N SER A 310 -3.21 -27.72 8.20
CA SER A 310 -3.42 -28.73 9.24
C SER A 310 -4.79 -29.42 9.14
N GLY A 311 -5.68 -28.95 8.28
CA GLY A 311 -7.07 -29.41 8.17
C GLY A 311 -8.04 -28.67 9.08
N ASP A 312 -7.57 -27.72 9.88
CA ASP A 312 -8.40 -26.97 10.83
C ASP A 312 -9.24 -25.88 10.14
N ALA A 313 -10.37 -25.53 10.75
CA ALA A 313 -11.15 -24.35 10.37
C ALA A 313 -10.35 -23.06 10.60
N ILE A 314 -10.69 -22.01 9.85
CA ILE A 314 -10.08 -20.69 10.04
C ILE A 314 -10.50 -20.14 11.41
N PRO A 315 -9.55 -19.69 12.27
CA PRO A 315 -9.88 -19.09 13.55
C PRO A 315 -10.78 -17.84 13.39
N LEU A 316 -11.70 -17.63 14.33
CA LEU A 316 -12.58 -16.45 14.30
C LEU A 316 -11.79 -15.13 14.27
N THR A 317 -10.65 -15.05 14.95
CA THR A 317 -9.77 -13.88 14.94
C THR A 317 -9.21 -13.56 13.54
N ASP A 318 -8.95 -14.60 12.75
CA ASP A 318 -8.50 -14.45 11.35
C ASP A 318 -9.67 -13.98 10.49
N LEU A 319 -10.86 -14.57 10.67
CA LEU A 319 -12.07 -14.15 9.95
C LEU A 319 -12.42 -12.68 10.22
N GLU A 320 -12.35 -12.23 11.48
CA GLU A 320 -12.57 -10.83 11.85
C GLU A 320 -11.57 -9.88 11.18
N LEU A 321 -10.31 -10.31 11.07
CA LEU A 321 -9.25 -9.54 10.40
C LEU A 321 -9.45 -9.52 8.88
N GLU A 322 -9.83 -10.65 8.28
CA GLU A 322 -10.15 -10.74 6.85
C GLU A 322 -11.35 -9.84 6.50
N ALA A 323 -12.37 -9.76 7.36
CA ALA A 323 -13.55 -8.92 7.16
C ALA A 323 -13.19 -7.43 7.01
N VAL A 324 -12.45 -6.86 7.95
CA VAL A 324 -12.08 -5.44 7.90
C VAL A 324 -11.21 -5.13 6.69
N VAL A 325 -10.28 -6.04 6.35
CA VAL A 325 -9.40 -5.88 5.21
C VAL A 325 -10.17 -5.99 3.88
N ALA A 326 -11.13 -6.91 3.77
CA ALA A 326 -11.97 -7.07 2.59
C ALA A 326 -12.80 -5.82 2.34
N ILE A 327 -13.52 -5.34 3.36
CA ILE A 327 -14.36 -4.14 3.26
C ILE A 327 -13.50 -2.94 2.89
N GLN A 328 -12.43 -2.68 3.63
CA GLN A 328 -11.61 -1.49 3.39
C GLN A 328 -10.87 -1.55 2.05
N GLY A 329 -10.23 -2.68 1.76
CA GLY A 329 -9.45 -2.87 0.53
C GLY A 329 -10.30 -2.85 -0.74
N GLY A 330 -11.53 -3.39 -0.70
CA GLY A 330 -12.45 -3.36 -1.83
C GLY A 330 -13.11 -1.99 -2.03
N SER A 331 -13.50 -1.32 -0.94
CA SER A 331 -14.33 -0.12 -1.01
C SER A 331 -13.55 1.15 -1.34
N ASP A 332 -12.41 1.38 -0.67
CA ASP A 332 -11.61 2.60 -0.87
C ASP A 332 -11.03 2.67 -2.28
N ASN A 333 -10.60 1.52 -2.82
CA ASN A 333 -10.10 1.43 -4.18
C ASN A 333 -11.22 1.71 -5.20
N THR A 334 -12.34 1.00 -5.09
CA THR A 334 -13.45 1.14 -6.07
C THR A 334 -14.05 2.55 -6.05
N SER A 335 -14.25 3.14 -4.87
CA SER A 335 -14.80 4.49 -4.75
C SER A 335 -13.87 5.57 -5.32
N THR A 336 -12.56 5.44 -5.10
CA THR A 336 -11.55 6.32 -5.71
C THR A 336 -11.55 6.16 -7.22
N THR A 337 -11.69 4.93 -7.72
CA THR A 337 -11.81 4.63 -9.15
C THR A 337 -12.96 5.32 -9.81
N LEU A 338 -14.15 5.18 -9.26
CA LEU A 338 -15.32 5.84 -9.81
C LEU A 338 -15.21 7.36 -9.71
N SER A 339 -14.68 7.88 -8.60
CA SER A 339 -14.54 9.33 -8.41
C SER A 339 -13.63 9.96 -9.47
N LEU A 340 -12.46 9.36 -9.73
CA LEU A 340 -11.52 9.87 -10.74
C LEU A 340 -12.03 9.62 -12.16
N ALA A 341 -12.64 8.47 -12.42
CA ALA A 341 -13.29 8.17 -13.69
C ALA A 341 -14.30 9.25 -14.05
N PHE A 342 -15.21 9.60 -13.14
CA PHE A 342 -16.20 10.63 -13.42
C PHE A 342 -15.58 12.03 -13.48
N TYR A 343 -14.60 12.33 -12.64
CA TYR A 343 -13.89 13.61 -12.68
C TYR A 343 -13.24 13.84 -14.06
N HIS A 344 -12.46 12.89 -14.57
CA HIS A 344 -11.81 12.99 -15.88
C HIS A 344 -12.82 13.03 -17.02
N MET A 345 -13.90 12.25 -16.92
CA MET A 345 -14.97 12.24 -17.93
C MET A 345 -15.66 13.60 -18.04
N LEU A 346 -15.91 14.26 -16.90
CA LEU A 346 -16.67 15.51 -16.83
C LEU A 346 -15.82 16.76 -17.14
N ILE A 347 -14.54 16.76 -16.78
CA ILE A 347 -13.66 17.90 -17.06
C ILE A 347 -13.07 17.89 -18.48
N SER A 348 -13.07 16.73 -19.14
CA SER A 348 -12.45 16.57 -20.44
C SER A 348 -13.21 17.35 -21.53
N PRO A 349 -12.52 18.24 -22.29
CA PRO A 349 -13.15 18.97 -23.39
C PRO A 349 -13.44 18.08 -24.61
N TYR A 350 -12.93 16.84 -24.63
CA TYR A 350 -13.02 15.94 -25.77
C TYR A 350 -14.35 15.18 -25.88
N GLY A 351 -15.33 15.50 -25.03
CA GLY A 351 -16.68 14.93 -25.09
C GLY A 351 -16.75 13.44 -24.72
N TYR A 352 -15.86 12.96 -23.83
CA TYR A 352 -15.81 11.54 -23.46
C TYR A 352 -17.13 11.03 -22.88
N TYR A 353 -17.80 11.86 -22.07
CA TYR A 353 -19.13 11.60 -21.54
C TYR A 353 -20.15 11.31 -22.64
N SER A 354 -20.24 12.21 -23.64
CA SER A 354 -21.24 12.11 -24.70
C SER A 354 -21.03 10.87 -25.56
N LYS A 355 -19.78 10.50 -25.85
CA LYS A 355 -19.45 9.28 -26.60
C LYS A 355 -19.82 8.01 -25.83
N LEU A 356 -19.51 7.96 -24.53
CA LEU A 356 -19.90 6.82 -23.70
C LEU A 356 -21.42 6.68 -23.62
N GLN A 357 -22.11 7.82 -23.42
CA GLN A 357 -23.56 7.85 -23.40
C GLN A 357 -24.17 7.37 -24.72
N GLN A 358 -23.63 7.79 -25.87
CA GLN A 358 -24.09 7.33 -27.18
C GLN A 358 -23.91 5.82 -27.37
N GLU A 359 -22.75 5.26 -26.97
CA GLU A 359 -22.52 3.82 -27.03
C GLU A 359 -23.53 3.06 -26.14
N LEU A 360 -23.77 3.54 -24.92
CA LEU A 360 -24.73 2.94 -23.99
C LEU A 360 -26.18 3.07 -24.47
N ASP A 361 -26.60 4.24 -24.96
CA ASP A 361 -27.96 4.46 -25.47
C ASP A 361 -28.23 3.60 -26.74
N HIS A 362 -27.20 3.34 -27.56
CA HIS A 362 -27.30 2.45 -28.72
C HIS A 362 -27.39 0.98 -28.31
N ALA A 363 -26.58 0.54 -27.34
CA ALA A 363 -26.59 -0.84 -26.85
C ALA A 363 -27.83 -1.16 -26.00
N PHE A 364 -28.33 -0.17 -25.25
CA PHE A 364 -29.48 -0.30 -24.35
C PHE A 364 -30.53 0.78 -24.62
N PRO A 365 -31.36 0.63 -25.69
CA PRO A 365 -32.37 1.63 -26.06
C PRO A 365 -33.44 1.85 -24.97
N GLN A 366 -33.69 0.83 -24.15
CA GLN A 366 -34.57 0.91 -22.99
C GLN A 366 -33.76 1.24 -21.75
N ARG A 367 -33.74 2.53 -21.35
CA ARG A 367 -32.95 3.01 -20.20
C ARG A 367 -33.27 2.35 -18.86
N ALA A 368 -34.48 1.81 -18.69
CA ALA A 368 -34.92 1.10 -17.49
C ALA A 368 -35.14 -0.41 -17.75
N GLY A 369 -34.64 -0.92 -18.87
CA GLY A 369 -34.69 -2.34 -19.20
C GLY A 369 -33.65 -3.16 -18.43
N PRO A 370 -33.70 -4.51 -18.54
CA PRO A 370 -32.68 -5.38 -17.95
C PRO A 370 -31.31 -5.10 -18.56
N LEU A 371 -30.28 -5.15 -17.72
CA LEU A 371 -28.89 -4.97 -18.12
C LEU A 371 -28.30 -6.33 -18.51
N ASP A 372 -28.02 -6.54 -19.79
CA ASP A 372 -27.28 -7.71 -20.26
C ASP A 372 -25.78 -7.48 -20.05
N TRP A 373 -25.19 -8.28 -19.16
CA TRP A 373 -23.79 -8.18 -18.78
C TRP A 373 -22.81 -8.60 -19.87
N ASP A 374 -23.21 -9.52 -20.75
CA ASP A 374 -22.36 -9.95 -21.86
C ASP A 374 -22.27 -8.83 -22.91
N ILE A 375 -23.40 -8.16 -23.18
CA ILE A 375 -23.42 -6.97 -24.04
C ILE A 375 -22.58 -5.84 -23.43
N LEU A 376 -22.79 -5.55 -22.14
CA LEU A 376 -22.05 -4.48 -21.44
C LEU A 376 -20.54 -4.75 -21.45
N ALA A 377 -20.12 -5.99 -21.19
CA ALA A 377 -18.72 -6.40 -21.18
C ALA A 377 -18.07 -6.37 -22.57
N ALA A 378 -18.86 -6.43 -23.65
CA ALA A 378 -18.37 -6.36 -25.02
C ALA A 378 -18.20 -4.93 -25.56
N LEU A 379 -18.69 -3.91 -24.85
CA LEU A 379 -18.68 -2.52 -25.34
C LEU A 379 -17.25 -1.96 -25.48
N PRO A 380 -16.81 -1.62 -26.71
CA PRO A 380 -15.42 -1.28 -26.95
C PRO A 380 -15.01 0.05 -26.31
N TYR A 381 -15.86 1.08 -26.35
CA TYR A 381 -15.52 2.38 -25.81
C TYR A 381 -15.57 2.38 -24.27
N LEU A 382 -16.56 1.74 -23.66
CA LEU A 382 -16.59 1.50 -22.21
C LEU A 382 -15.33 0.78 -21.73
N ASN A 383 -14.92 -0.31 -22.39
CA ASN A 383 -13.70 -1.04 -22.03
C ASN A 383 -12.43 -0.22 -22.23
N ALA A 384 -12.34 0.53 -23.33
CA ALA A 384 -11.23 1.42 -23.60
C ALA A 384 -11.13 2.52 -22.53
N TYR A 385 -12.26 3.10 -22.14
CA TYR A 385 -12.35 4.10 -21.09
C TYR A 385 -11.93 3.54 -19.74
N HIS A 386 -12.50 2.40 -19.35
CA HIS A 386 -12.15 1.70 -18.10
C HIS A 386 -10.66 1.36 -18.05
N THR A 387 -10.10 0.83 -19.14
CA THR A 387 -8.67 0.51 -19.25
C THR A 387 -7.80 1.77 -19.18
N ALA A 388 -8.19 2.84 -19.86
CA ALA A 388 -7.49 4.11 -19.84
C ALA A 388 -7.52 4.77 -18.45
N GLU A 389 -8.65 4.67 -17.75
CA GLU A 389 -8.79 5.17 -16.39
C GLU A 389 -7.96 4.33 -15.43
N LEU A 390 -8.08 3.00 -15.42
CA LEU A 390 -7.21 2.13 -14.62
C LEU A 390 -5.72 2.38 -14.89
N ARG A 391 -5.34 2.71 -16.14
CA ARG A 391 -3.98 3.09 -16.50
C ARG A 391 -3.59 4.47 -15.98
N SER A 392 -4.51 5.42 -15.94
CA SER A 392 -4.31 6.78 -15.37
C SER A 392 -4.28 6.74 -13.85
N MET A 393 -5.03 5.80 -13.27
CA MET A 393 -5.10 5.51 -11.86
C MET A 393 -4.00 4.60 -11.36
N ALA A 394 -3.37 3.76 -12.17
CA ALA A 394 -2.21 2.99 -11.74
C ALA A 394 -1.07 3.90 -11.22
N PRO A 395 -0.82 5.08 -11.81
CA PRO A 395 -0.10 6.17 -11.19
C PRO A 395 -0.82 6.76 -9.98
N ILE A 396 -2.13 7.05 -10.02
CA ILE A 396 -2.84 7.74 -8.92
C ILE A 396 -3.00 6.90 -7.65
N PHE A 397 -3.30 5.60 -7.69
CA PHE A 397 -3.18 4.68 -6.54
C PHE A 397 -1.75 4.54 -6.03
N ARG A 398 -0.76 4.74 -6.91
CA ARG A 398 0.67 4.86 -6.53
C ARG A 398 1.09 6.31 -6.21
N LYS A 399 0.20 7.30 -6.34
CA LYS A 399 0.51 8.73 -6.12
C LYS A 399 -0.29 9.30 -4.94
N VAL A 400 -1.51 8.86 -4.68
CA VAL A 400 -2.47 9.43 -3.71
C VAL A 400 -2.62 8.57 -2.43
N GLN A 401 -1.68 7.65 -2.18
CA GLN A 401 -1.68 6.65 -1.10
C GLN A 401 -2.58 5.46 -1.38
N LEU A 402 -2.02 4.26 -1.18
CA LEU A 402 -2.55 3.20 -0.31
C LEU A 402 -1.71 1.91 -0.42
N TRP A 403 -1.01 1.67 -1.52
CA TRP A 403 -0.23 0.44 -1.68
C TRP A 403 1.06 0.64 -2.49
N HIS A 404 2.08 1.23 -1.86
CA HIS A 404 3.45 0.94 -2.27
C HIS A 404 3.85 -0.36 -1.60
N LEU A 405 3.87 -1.45 -2.36
CA LEU A 405 4.39 -2.72 -1.86
C LEU A 405 5.88 -2.51 -1.60
N GLN A 406 6.21 -2.14 -0.37
CA GLN A 406 7.52 -2.35 0.18
C GLN A 406 7.78 -3.84 0.01
N LEU A 407 8.88 -4.20 -0.61
CA LEU A 407 9.25 -5.60 -0.82
C LEU A 407 10.64 -5.78 -0.26
N THR A 408 10.82 -6.77 0.61
CA THR A 408 12.06 -7.05 1.31
C THR A 408 12.81 -8.17 0.58
N LEU A 409 14.09 -7.95 0.27
CA LEU A 409 14.97 -9.05 -0.13
C LEU A 409 15.25 -9.95 1.08
N SER A 410 14.93 -11.24 0.93
CA SER A 410 15.38 -12.27 1.86
C SER A 410 16.90 -12.48 1.72
N LYS A 411 17.56 -12.69 2.86
CA LYS A 411 19.00 -12.79 3.13
C LYS A 411 19.87 -13.43 2.03
N PRO A 412 21.17 -13.05 1.91
CA PRO A 412 22.00 -12.43 2.95
C PRO A 412 22.16 -10.90 2.85
N ALA A 413 21.51 -10.24 1.90
CA ALA A 413 21.51 -8.77 1.83
C ALA A 413 20.51 -8.18 2.86
N PRO A 414 20.77 -6.96 3.40
CA PRO A 414 19.85 -6.33 4.34
C PRO A 414 18.48 -6.11 3.72
N ILE A 415 17.48 -5.90 4.58
CA ILE A 415 16.10 -5.61 4.20
C ILE A 415 16.10 -4.39 3.26
N ILE A 416 16.04 -4.63 1.95
CA ILE A 416 15.91 -3.57 0.95
C ILE A 416 14.43 -3.51 0.65
N SER A 417 13.76 -2.46 1.11
CA SER A 417 12.39 -2.15 0.70
C SER A 417 12.43 -1.48 -0.66
N ILE A 418 11.90 -2.12 -1.70
CA ILE A 418 11.84 -1.53 -3.04
C ILE A 418 10.51 -0.82 -3.28
N GLN A 419 10.54 0.47 -3.65
CA GLN A 419 9.35 1.20 -4.11
C GLN A 419 9.40 1.42 -5.62
N ILE A 420 8.44 0.85 -6.36
CA ILE A 420 8.39 1.05 -7.83
C ILE A 420 7.48 2.23 -8.20
N ARG A 421 8.01 3.11 -9.05
CA ARG A 421 7.21 4.08 -9.82
C ARG A 421 7.00 3.59 -11.26
N TRP A 422 5.76 3.75 -11.74
CA TRP A 422 5.42 3.64 -13.17
C TRP A 422 4.92 5.01 -13.66
N ILE A 423 5.54 5.53 -14.71
CA ILE A 423 5.08 6.75 -15.39
C ILE A 423 4.39 6.26 -16.67
N SER A 424 3.09 6.47 -16.81
CA SER A 424 2.36 6.26 -18.07
C SER A 424 2.71 7.29 -19.17
N GLY A 425 3.91 7.86 -19.12
CA GLY A 425 4.36 9.01 -19.90
C GLY A 425 5.87 9.09 -20.12
N SER A 426 6.65 8.04 -19.82
CA SER A 426 7.98 7.92 -20.43
C SER A 426 7.78 7.68 -21.92
N LYS A 427 8.31 8.57 -22.77
CA LYS A 427 8.26 8.42 -24.23
C LYS A 427 8.76 7.06 -24.70
N ASP A 428 9.67 6.45 -23.94
CA ASP A 428 10.28 5.13 -24.20
C ASP A 428 9.31 3.94 -24.14
N GLY A 429 8.09 4.12 -23.61
CA GLY A 429 7.06 3.08 -23.58
C GLY A 429 6.08 3.13 -24.75
N PHE A 430 6.21 4.11 -25.65
CA PHE A 430 5.27 4.35 -26.75
C PHE A 430 5.82 3.97 -28.13
N GLN A 431 7.08 3.53 -28.24
CA GLN A 431 7.58 2.89 -29.45
C GLN A 431 7.37 1.38 -29.36
N VAL A 432 6.40 0.89 -30.11
CA VAL A 432 6.46 -0.48 -30.63
C VAL A 432 7.53 -0.46 -31.72
N ASP A 433 8.80 -0.56 -31.33
CA ASP A 433 9.85 -0.92 -32.28
C ASP A 433 9.73 -2.42 -32.54
N SER A 434 8.95 -2.74 -33.57
CA SER A 434 9.01 -4.01 -34.27
C SER A 434 10.34 -4.05 -35.03
N ASP A 435 11.44 -4.36 -34.34
CA ASP A 435 12.68 -4.92 -34.89
C ASP A 435 13.77 -4.92 -33.81
N LEU A 436 13.78 -5.94 -32.94
CA LEU A 436 15.01 -6.28 -32.22
C LEU A 436 15.04 -7.78 -31.89
N ASP A 437 15.29 -8.57 -32.92
CA ASP A 437 15.63 -9.98 -32.83
C ASP A 437 17.07 -10.12 -32.30
N LEU A 438 17.26 -10.10 -30.98
CA LEU A 438 18.56 -10.30 -30.34
C LEU A 438 18.61 -11.62 -29.57
N LYS A 439 19.15 -12.61 -30.29
CA LYS A 439 19.62 -13.92 -29.84
C LYS A 439 20.30 -13.87 -28.47
N LEU A 440 19.67 -14.49 -27.48
CA LEU A 440 20.25 -14.84 -26.19
C LEU A 440 21.49 -15.74 -26.35
N LYS A 441 22.69 -15.19 -26.17
CA LYS A 441 23.89 -15.97 -25.77
C LYS A 441 24.22 -15.67 -24.31
N ARG A 442 24.25 -16.76 -23.52
CA ARG A 442 24.55 -16.82 -22.07
C ARG A 442 25.83 -16.04 -21.70
N PRO A 443 25.90 -15.44 -20.49
CA PRO A 443 27.09 -14.68 -20.10
C PRO A 443 28.27 -15.62 -19.78
N ARG A 444 29.41 -15.36 -20.43
CA ARG A 444 30.71 -15.86 -19.97
C ARG A 444 31.18 -14.97 -18.82
N TYR A 445 31.59 -15.61 -17.73
CA TYR A 445 32.32 -15.01 -16.63
C TYR A 445 33.56 -14.28 -17.14
N ILE A 446 33.74 -13.01 -16.78
CA ILE A 446 34.98 -12.26 -17.00
C ILE A 446 35.50 -11.80 -15.64
N HIS A 447 36.61 -12.42 -15.22
CA HIS A 447 37.47 -11.95 -14.13
C HIS A 447 38.17 -10.65 -14.54
N PHE A 448 38.16 -9.64 -13.67
CA PHE A 448 39.01 -8.46 -13.79
C PHE A 448 40.26 -8.61 -12.93
N PRO A 449 41.48 -8.39 -13.46
CA PRO A 449 42.66 -8.08 -12.66
C PRO A 449 42.87 -6.55 -12.50
N PRO A 450 43.66 -6.11 -11.51
CA PRO A 450 43.66 -4.73 -11.03
C PRO A 450 44.56 -3.77 -11.83
N ALA A 451 44.28 -2.48 -11.63
CA ALA A 451 44.77 -1.30 -12.33
C ALA A 451 46.29 -1.16 -12.54
N ARG A 452 46.68 -0.61 -13.70
CA ARG A 452 47.90 0.18 -13.89
C ARG A 452 47.63 1.42 -14.74
N MET A 453 48.15 2.55 -14.26
CA MET A 453 48.28 3.84 -14.93
C MET A 453 48.94 3.71 -16.31
N PHE A 454 48.47 4.48 -17.29
CA PHE A 454 49.34 5.19 -18.24
C PHE A 454 48.60 6.42 -18.80
N ALA A 455 49.35 7.50 -18.96
CA ALA A 455 48.90 8.81 -19.41
C ALA A 455 49.20 9.06 -20.90
N SER A 456 48.46 10.03 -21.45
CA SER A 456 48.81 10.97 -22.54
C SER A 456 48.31 10.70 -23.98
N ARG A 457 47.68 11.77 -24.52
CA ARG A 457 47.61 12.30 -25.91
C ARG A 457 47.03 11.35 -27.00
N ASN A 458 46.05 11.75 -27.84
CA ASN A 458 46.06 12.92 -28.72
C ASN A 458 44.68 13.19 -29.41
N HIS A 459 44.51 14.47 -29.76
CA HIS A 459 43.63 15.18 -30.69
C HIS A 459 42.78 14.49 -31.81
N SER A 460 41.54 15.01 -31.94
CA SER A 460 40.95 15.76 -33.10
C SER A 460 39.80 15.18 -33.93
N HIS A 461 38.84 16.10 -34.22
CA HIS A 461 37.75 16.12 -35.21
C HIS A 461 36.56 15.15 -34.97
N ILE A 462 35.29 15.57 -34.96
CA ILE A 462 34.53 16.23 -36.05
C ILE A 462 33.37 17.11 -35.52
N LYS A 463 33.38 18.35 -36.02
CA LYS A 463 32.31 19.35 -36.32
C LYS A 463 30.83 18.91 -36.30
N ARG A 464 29.99 19.68 -35.58
CA ARG A 464 28.98 20.67 -36.05
C ARG A 464 27.79 20.10 -36.86
N CYS A 465 26.62 20.10 -36.24
CA CYS A 465 25.39 20.65 -36.83
C CYS A 465 24.56 21.28 -35.72
N GLY A 466 24.40 22.61 -35.79
CA GLY A 466 23.46 23.35 -34.97
C GLY A 466 22.20 23.64 -35.78
N VAL A 467 21.04 23.56 -35.14
CA VAL A 467 19.82 24.26 -35.57
C VAL A 467 19.10 24.73 -34.30
N GLN A 468 18.69 26.00 -34.35
CA GLN A 468 18.01 26.77 -33.31
C GLN A 468 16.56 26.30 -33.06
N LEU A 469 16.15 26.49 -31.80
CA LEU A 469 14.82 26.73 -31.18
C LEU A 469 13.72 27.31 -32.12
N PRO A 470 12.40 27.13 -31.85
CA PRO A 470 11.70 27.84 -30.74
C PRO A 470 10.60 27.01 -30.02
N ALA A 471 10.41 27.20 -28.71
CA ALA A 471 9.41 28.05 -28.04
C ALA A 471 7.95 27.56 -28.15
N TRP A 472 7.43 27.12 -27.00
CA TRP A 472 6.06 27.22 -26.48
C TRP A 472 4.88 27.30 -27.46
N CYS A 473 4.06 26.24 -27.44
CA CYS A 473 2.59 26.29 -27.29
C CYS A 473 2.17 25.04 -26.50
#